data_AF-A0A1Y1WLP3-F1
#
_entry.id   AF-A0A1Y1WLP3-F1
#
_cell.length_a   1.000
_cell.length_b   1.000
_cell.length_c   1.000
_cell.angle_alpha   90.00
_cell.angle_beta   90.00
_cell.angle_gamma   90.00
#
_symmetry.space_group_name_H-M   'P 1'
#
loop_
_entity.id
_entity.type
_entity.pdbx_description
1 polymer ?
#
loop_
_entity_poly.entity_id
_entity_poly.type
_entity_poly.pdbx_seq_one_letter_code
_entity_poly.pdbx_strand_id
1 'polypeptide(L)'
;MKFTATLGFVAAVAAFGSANAAMSACSKKIALQLTNIYENGDTAFHYDYCENIKDGRGYTAGIAGFCTWHFGCLGCPAGLPQDDWRQGRVQQRPGGLLLVWGKLGKSDAKFRKAQDNVRDSMYFNPSQKLADKLGATLDVTRAQLYDTTIQHGEGTDPDSVGALIKKTSA
;
A
#
# COMPACT_ATOMS: atom_id res chain seq x y z
N MET A 1 31.79 10.15 66.24
CA MET A 1 31.66 10.19 64.77
C MET A 1 30.52 9.27 64.35
N LYS A 2 29.45 9.78 63.71
CA LYS A 2 28.74 9.14 62.58
C LYS A 2 28.00 10.25 61.82
N PHE A 3 28.52 10.59 60.64
CA PHE A 3 27.84 11.42 59.64
C PHE A 3 26.84 10.54 58.89
N THR A 4 25.58 10.97 58.81
CA THR A 4 24.58 10.33 57.94
C THR A 4 24.45 11.18 56.69
N ALA A 5 24.93 10.69 55.55
CA ALA A 5 24.80 11.35 54.26
C ALA A 5 23.50 10.91 53.58
N THR A 6 22.64 11.87 53.24
CA THR A 6 21.45 11.65 52.43
C THR A 6 21.85 11.76 50.95
N LEU A 7 21.81 10.67 50.19
CA LEU A 7 21.94 10.73 48.73
C LEU A 7 20.65 11.30 48.13
N GLY A 8 20.74 12.50 47.55
CA GLY A 8 19.72 13.05 46.66
C GLY A 8 19.76 12.33 45.31
N PHE A 9 18.67 11.66 44.94
CA PHE A 9 18.49 11.07 43.63
C PHE A 9 18.05 12.18 42.66
N VAL A 10 18.94 12.65 41.80
CA VAL A 10 18.56 13.49 40.66
C VAL A 10 18.10 12.56 39.54
N ALA A 11 16.79 12.50 39.30
CA ALA A 11 16.25 11.78 38.17
C ALA A 11 16.60 12.55 36.88
N ALA A 12 17.55 12.01 36.11
CA ALA A 12 17.79 12.47 34.75
C ALA A 12 16.54 12.14 33.90
N VAL A 13 15.82 13.17 33.47
CA VAL A 13 14.74 13.02 32.48
C VAL A 13 15.41 12.73 31.15
N ALA A 14 15.50 11.45 30.79
CA ALA A 14 15.83 11.05 29.43
C ALA A 14 14.67 11.51 28.54
N ALA A 15 14.92 12.51 27.69
CA ALA A 15 14.03 12.82 26.58
C ALA A 15 14.06 11.64 25.61
N PHE A 16 13.13 10.70 25.79
CA PHE A 16 12.84 9.71 24.77
C PHE A 16 12.24 10.46 23.59
N GLY A 17 13.06 10.78 22.59
CA GLY A 17 12.56 11.13 21.27
C GLY A 17 11.59 10.02 20.87
N SER A 18 10.30 10.36 20.77
CA SER A 18 9.29 9.40 20.35
C SER A 18 9.68 8.97 18.94
N ALA A 19 10.16 7.74 18.80
CA ALA A 19 10.15 7.10 17.49
C ALA A 19 8.71 7.26 16.98
N ASN A 20 8.53 7.92 15.83
CA ASN A 20 7.22 8.09 15.21
C ASN A 20 6.61 6.69 15.11
N ALA A 21 5.69 6.37 16.02
CA ALA A 21 5.23 5.00 16.18
C ALA A 21 4.44 4.65 14.92
N ALA A 22 4.74 3.49 14.33
CA ALA A 22 3.94 2.95 13.26
C ALA A 22 2.48 2.84 13.73
N MET A 23 1.54 3.13 12.84
CA MET A 23 0.11 3.06 13.13
C MET A 23 -0.24 1.74 13.83
N SER A 24 -1.15 1.80 14.81
CA SER A 24 -1.68 0.57 15.43
C SER A 24 -2.33 -0.32 14.35
N ALA A 25 -2.44 -1.63 14.60
CA ALA A 25 -3.11 -2.53 13.66
C ALA A 25 -4.57 -2.11 13.37
N CYS A 26 -5.26 -1.54 14.37
CA CYS A 26 -6.60 -1.00 14.21
C CYS A 26 -6.60 0.25 13.31
N SER A 27 -5.73 1.21 13.61
CA SER A 27 -5.59 2.45 12.83
C SER A 27 -5.20 2.16 11.38
N LYS A 28 -4.26 1.24 11.17
CA LYS A 28 -3.88 0.77 9.83
C LYS A 28 -5.08 0.20 9.09
N LYS A 29 -5.85 -0.69 9.73
CA LYS A 29 -7.05 -1.25 9.10
C LYS A 29 -8.01 -0.15 8.67
N ILE A 30 -8.27 0.83 9.52
CA ILE A 30 -9.14 1.97 9.20
C ILE A 30 -8.58 2.79 8.03
N ALA A 31 -7.28 3.08 8.02
CA ALA A 31 -6.64 3.80 6.92
C ALA A 31 -6.80 3.08 5.58
N LEU A 32 -6.58 1.76 5.56
CA LEU A 32 -6.77 0.95 4.35
C LEU A 32 -8.25 0.92 3.91
N GLN A 33 -9.19 0.85 4.85
CA GLN A 33 -10.62 0.92 4.53
C GLN A 33 -11.01 2.30 4.01
N LEU A 34 -10.39 3.37 4.49
CA LEU A 34 -10.63 4.72 4.00
C LEU A 34 -10.21 4.88 2.54
N THR A 35 -9.03 4.38 2.16
CA THR A 35 -8.61 4.34 0.75
C THR A 35 -9.62 3.56 -0.10
N ASN A 36 -10.15 2.44 0.40
CA ASN A 36 -11.18 1.69 -0.35
C ASN A 36 -12.48 2.47 -0.55
N ILE A 37 -12.86 3.36 0.37
CA ILE A 37 -14.01 4.25 0.17
C ILE A 37 -13.77 5.15 -1.04
N TYR A 38 -12.54 5.67 -1.19
CA TYR A 38 -12.19 6.53 -2.32
C TYR A 38 -12.09 5.76 -3.65
N GLU A 39 -11.55 4.54 -3.62
CA GLU A 39 -11.36 3.72 -4.82
C GLU A 39 -12.64 3.03 -5.30
N ASN A 40 -13.45 2.50 -4.37
CA ASN A 40 -14.52 1.55 -4.67
C ASN A 40 -15.88 1.94 -4.08
N GLY A 41 -15.94 2.99 -3.26
CA GLY A 41 -17.18 3.40 -2.58
C GLY A 41 -17.60 2.48 -1.43
N ASP A 42 -16.71 1.63 -0.91
CA ASP A 42 -16.98 0.74 0.21
C ASP A 42 -15.76 0.51 1.12
N THR A 43 -15.94 -0.21 2.23
CA THR A 43 -14.87 -0.53 3.19
C THR A 43 -14.32 -1.97 3.07
N ALA A 44 -14.75 -2.72 2.05
CA ALA A 44 -14.43 -4.13 1.90
C ALA A 44 -13.04 -4.29 1.26
N PHE A 45 -12.32 -5.34 1.67
CA PHE A 45 -11.04 -5.69 1.05
C PHE A 45 -11.30 -6.70 -0.08
N HIS A 46 -11.28 -6.21 -1.32
CA HIS A 46 -11.58 -6.97 -2.53
C HIS A 46 -10.40 -7.87 -2.97
N TYR A 47 -9.99 -8.79 -2.09
CA TYR A 47 -8.90 -9.75 -2.37
C TYR A 47 -9.16 -10.63 -3.60
N ASP A 48 -10.43 -10.86 -3.93
CA ASP A 48 -10.90 -11.70 -5.02
C ASP A 48 -11.15 -10.93 -6.32
N TYR A 49 -11.05 -9.60 -6.30
CA TYR A 49 -11.19 -8.79 -7.52
C TYR A 49 -10.08 -9.14 -8.50
N CYS A 50 -10.46 -9.32 -9.76
CA CYS A 50 -9.56 -9.49 -10.89
C CYS A 50 -10.37 -9.17 -12.15
N GLU A 51 -9.95 -8.20 -12.93
CA GLU A 51 -10.65 -7.79 -14.14
C GLU A 51 -9.67 -7.18 -15.13
N ASN A 52 -9.90 -7.38 -16.43
CA ASN A 52 -9.25 -6.57 -17.46
C ASN A 52 -10.16 -5.38 -17.76
N ILE A 53 -9.89 -4.25 -17.12
CA ILE A 53 -10.64 -2.99 -17.28
C ILE A 53 -10.32 -2.27 -18.60
N LYS A 54 -9.55 -2.90 -19.49
CA LYS A 54 -9.19 -2.42 -20.83
C LYS A 54 -8.43 -1.09 -20.85
N ASP A 55 -7.70 -0.79 -19.77
CA ASP A 55 -6.83 0.38 -19.64
C ASP A 55 -5.42 0.16 -20.22
N GLY A 56 -5.17 -1.02 -20.79
CA GLY A 56 -3.87 -1.40 -21.37
C GLY A 56 -2.86 -1.97 -20.36
N ARG A 57 -3.23 -2.16 -19.09
CA ARG A 57 -2.38 -2.75 -18.03
C ARG A 57 -2.62 -4.25 -17.80
N GLY A 58 -3.33 -4.89 -18.72
CA GLY A 58 -3.73 -6.30 -18.59
C GLY A 58 -4.83 -6.47 -17.55
N TYR A 59 -4.72 -7.47 -16.68
CA TYR A 59 -5.64 -7.65 -15.55
C TYR A 59 -5.19 -6.81 -14.36
N THR A 60 -6.13 -6.10 -13.77
CA THR A 60 -6.02 -5.43 -12.48
C THR A 60 -6.65 -6.32 -11.42
N ALA A 61 -5.92 -6.65 -10.37
CA ALA A 61 -6.34 -7.67 -9.41
C ALA A 61 -5.96 -7.36 -7.95
N GLY A 62 -6.80 -7.82 -7.04
CA GLY A 62 -6.58 -7.79 -5.60
C GLY A 62 -6.68 -6.41 -4.97
N ILE A 63 -6.32 -6.35 -3.69
CA ILE A 63 -6.58 -5.23 -2.76
C ILE A 63 -5.89 -3.90 -3.07
N ALA A 64 -4.98 -3.87 -4.03
CA ALA A 64 -4.21 -2.67 -4.39
C ALA A 64 -4.07 -2.53 -5.92
N GLY A 65 -4.95 -3.16 -6.69
CA GLY A 65 -4.96 -3.04 -8.15
C GLY A 65 -3.69 -3.56 -8.82
N PHE A 66 -3.18 -4.73 -8.40
CA PHE A 66 -2.00 -5.35 -9.00
C PHE A 66 -2.25 -5.62 -10.48
N CYS A 67 -1.41 -5.06 -11.34
CA CYS A 67 -1.55 -5.22 -12.78
C CYS A 67 -0.65 -6.35 -13.29
N THR A 68 -1.16 -7.20 -14.18
CA THR A 68 -0.32 -8.20 -14.87
C THR A 68 0.68 -7.56 -15.84
N TRP A 69 0.48 -6.28 -16.16
CA TRP A 69 1.35 -5.50 -17.02
C TRP A 69 1.56 -4.08 -16.45
N HIS A 70 2.81 -3.69 -16.20
CA HIS A 70 3.21 -2.31 -15.93
C HIS A 70 4.26 -1.92 -16.97
N PHE A 71 4.15 -0.69 -17.50
CA PHE A 71 4.97 -0.07 -18.56
C PHE A 71 6.15 -0.90 -19.10
N GLY A 72 5.98 -1.49 -20.29
CA GLY A 72 7.05 -2.01 -21.13
C GLY A 72 7.47 -3.46 -20.83
N CYS A 73 7.09 -4.36 -21.74
CA CYS A 73 7.64 -5.68 -22.00
C CYS A 73 8.67 -6.25 -21.00
N LEU A 74 8.19 -6.90 -19.94
CA LEU A 74 8.84 -8.10 -19.41
C LEU A 74 7.87 -9.26 -19.55
N GLY A 75 7.83 -9.85 -20.75
CA GLY A 75 7.13 -11.11 -20.99
C GLY A 75 6.17 -11.16 -22.19
N CYS A 76 6.24 -10.24 -23.15
CA CYS A 76 5.70 -10.55 -24.47
C CYS A 76 6.80 -11.32 -25.24
N PRO A 77 6.66 -12.63 -25.51
CA PRO A 77 7.48 -13.24 -26.54
C PRO A 77 7.21 -12.47 -27.82
N ALA A 78 8.25 -11.92 -28.45
CA ALA A 78 8.11 -11.34 -29.77
C ALA A 78 7.45 -12.39 -30.69
N GLY A 79 6.20 -12.14 -31.11
CA GLY A 79 5.49 -12.99 -32.06
C GLY A 79 4.15 -13.59 -31.64
N LEU A 80 3.60 -13.33 -30.44
CA LEU A 80 2.20 -13.68 -30.15
C LEU A 80 1.26 -12.49 -30.41
N PRO A 81 0.09 -12.68 -31.06
CA PRO A 81 -0.84 -11.59 -31.35
C PRO A 81 -1.32 -10.91 -30.05
N GLN A 82 -1.08 -9.62 -29.95
CA GLN A 82 -1.46 -8.75 -28.83
C GLN A 82 -2.98 -8.80 -28.53
N ASP A 83 -3.76 -9.20 -29.52
CA ASP A 83 -5.22 -9.28 -29.50
C ASP A 83 -5.78 -10.36 -28.57
N ASP A 84 -5.08 -11.48 -28.35
CA ASP A 84 -5.63 -12.57 -27.52
C ASP A 84 -5.63 -12.27 -26.02
N TRP A 85 -4.66 -11.50 -25.56
CA TRP A 85 -4.61 -10.98 -24.18
C TRP A 85 -5.43 -9.71 -24.00
N ARG A 86 -5.47 -8.82 -25.02
CA ARG A 86 -6.29 -7.60 -25.01
C ARG A 86 -7.80 -7.86 -25.06
N GLN A 87 -8.24 -8.90 -25.77
CA GLN A 87 -9.67 -9.19 -25.98
C GLN A 87 -10.27 -10.19 -24.98
N GLY A 88 -9.51 -10.65 -23.97
CA GLY A 88 -10.04 -11.56 -22.95
C GLY A 88 -10.38 -12.96 -23.48
N ARG A 89 -9.77 -13.44 -24.58
CA ARG A 89 -10.07 -14.79 -25.10
C ARG A 89 -9.50 -15.93 -24.24
N VAL A 90 -8.54 -15.65 -23.38
CA VAL A 90 -8.01 -16.59 -22.36
C VAL A 90 -8.94 -16.69 -21.12
N GLN A 91 -9.92 -15.79 -21.01
CA GLN A 91 -10.73 -15.51 -19.82
C GLN A 91 -11.77 -16.59 -19.48
N GLN A 92 -12.25 -17.34 -20.47
CA GLN A 92 -13.36 -18.29 -20.29
C GLN A 92 -12.93 -19.75 -20.23
N ARG A 93 -11.63 -20.03 -20.11
CA ARG A 93 -11.16 -21.40 -19.93
C ARG A 93 -11.42 -21.85 -18.49
N PRO A 94 -11.99 -23.06 -18.26
CA PRO A 94 -12.00 -23.67 -16.94
C PRO A 94 -10.59 -23.65 -16.34
N GLY A 95 -10.42 -23.05 -15.16
CA GLY A 95 -9.11 -22.87 -14.52
C GLY A 95 -8.33 -21.60 -14.90
N GLY A 96 -8.94 -20.66 -15.63
CA GLY A 96 -8.31 -19.37 -15.96
C GLY A 96 -8.02 -18.47 -14.75
N LEU A 97 -7.16 -17.46 -14.95
CA LEU A 97 -6.68 -16.54 -13.91
C LEU A 97 -7.81 -15.96 -13.04
N LEU A 98 -8.89 -15.47 -13.64
CA LEU A 98 -10.04 -14.91 -12.91
C LEU A 98 -10.66 -15.91 -11.93
N LEU A 99 -10.87 -17.15 -12.36
CA LEU A 99 -11.50 -18.19 -11.57
C LEU A 99 -10.62 -18.55 -10.37
N VAL A 100 -9.32 -18.76 -10.63
CA VAL A 100 -8.36 -19.13 -9.58
C VAL A 100 -8.17 -17.99 -8.60
N TRP A 101 -7.98 -16.77 -9.10
CA TRP A 101 -7.81 -15.57 -8.27
C TRP A 101 -9.06 -15.32 -7.41
N GLY A 102 -10.24 -15.34 -8.02
CA GLY A 102 -11.49 -15.14 -7.31
C GLY A 102 -11.73 -16.20 -6.22
N LYS A 103 -11.41 -17.47 -6.50
CA LYS A 103 -11.50 -18.55 -5.50
C LYS A 103 -10.52 -18.34 -4.35
N LEU A 104 -9.25 -18.07 -4.64
CA LEU A 104 -8.23 -17.90 -3.61
C LEU A 104 -8.47 -16.63 -2.78
N GLY A 105 -8.86 -15.51 -3.40
CA GLY A 105 -9.17 -14.26 -2.68
C GLY A 105 -10.30 -14.44 -1.66
N LYS A 106 -11.36 -15.16 -2.04
CA LYS A 106 -12.52 -15.41 -1.17
C LYS A 106 -12.18 -16.26 0.06
N SER A 107 -11.35 -17.29 -0.07
CA SER A 107 -11.20 -18.30 0.99
C SER A 107 -9.79 -18.55 1.50
N ASP A 108 -8.73 -18.27 0.73
CA ASP A 108 -7.37 -18.66 1.09
C ASP A 108 -6.67 -17.55 1.91
N ALA A 109 -6.47 -17.82 3.20
CA ALA A 109 -5.84 -16.89 4.12
C ALA A 109 -4.37 -16.59 3.77
N LYS A 110 -3.63 -17.56 3.21
CA LYS A 110 -2.24 -17.36 2.80
C LYS A 110 -2.17 -16.46 1.57
N PHE A 111 -3.11 -16.63 0.63
CA PHE A 111 -3.22 -15.79 -0.55
C PHE A 111 -3.56 -14.34 -0.18
N ARG A 112 -4.54 -14.13 0.71
CA ARG A 112 -4.84 -12.79 1.24
C ARG A 112 -3.65 -12.17 1.95
N LYS A 113 -2.95 -12.95 2.78
CA LYS A 113 -1.74 -12.47 3.47
C LYS A 113 -0.61 -12.12 2.50
N ALA A 114 -0.47 -12.85 1.39
CA ALA A 114 0.49 -12.51 0.36
C ALA A 114 0.16 -11.16 -0.29
N GLN A 115 -1.10 -10.91 -0.61
CA GLN A 115 -1.54 -9.60 -1.11
C GLN A 115 -1.27 -8.47 -0.10
N ASP A 116 -1.58 -8.70 1.18
CA ASP A 116 -1.28 -7.74 2.25
C ASP A 116 0.22 -7.41 2.31
N ASN A 117 1.07 -8.43 2.23
CA ASN A 117 2.53 -8.25 2.29
C ASN A 117 3.05 -7.46 1.07
N VAL A 118 2.51 -7.71 -0.13
CA VAL A 118 2.89 -6.97 -1.34
C VAL A 118 2.45 -5.51 -1.23
N ARG A 119 1.18 -5.25 -0.87
CA ARG A 119 0.69 -3.88 -0.62
C ARG A 119 1.55 -3.17 0.42
N ASP A 120 1.88 -3.88 1.51
CA ASP A 120 2.67 -3.30 2.58
C ASP A 120 4.09 -2.95 2.13
N SER A 121 4.73 -3.86 1.39
CA SER A 121 6.08 -3.65 0.87
C SER A 121 6.15 -2.51 -0.15
N MET A 122 5.16 -2.43 -1.05
CA MET A 122 5.19 -1.50 -2.18
C MET A 122 4.63 -0.12 -1.85
N TYR A 123 3.65 -0.03 -0.95
CA TYR A 123 2.90 1.21 -0.75
C TYR A 123 2.84 1.64 0.71
N PHE A 124 2.41 0.76 1.62
CA PHE A 124 2.20 1.16 3.01
C PHE A 124 3.54 1.52 3.69
N ASN A 125 4.51 0.62 3.71
CA ASN A 125 5.77 0.84 4.42
C ASN A 125 6.56 2.05 3.87
N PRO A 126 6.67 2.26 2.54
CA PRO A 126 7.27 3.48 2.00
C PRO A 126 6.53 4.76 2.44
N SER A 127 5.20 4.79 2.37
CA SER A 127 4.42 5.96 2.82
C SER A 127 4.62 6.26 4.31
N GLN A 128 4.77 5.23 5.15
CA GLN A 128 5.01 5.41 6.58
C GLN A 128 6.43 5.93 6.86
N LYS A 129 7.43 5.51 6.07
CA LYS A 129 8.78 6.09 6.13
C LYS A 129 8.80 7.55 5.67
N LEU A 130 7.98 7.90 4.68
CA LEU A 130 7.79 9.30 4.28
C LEU A 130 7.16 10.11 5.41
N ALA A 131 6.13 9.57 6.06
CA ALA A 131 5.50 10.18 7.23
C ALA A 131 6.52 10.41 8.37
N ASP A 132 7.39 9.44 8.62
CA ASP A 132 8.47 9.57 9.61
C ASP A 132 9.42 10.72 9.28
N LYS A 133 9.84 10.84 8.01
CA LYS A 133 10.72 11.92 7.52
C LYS A 133 10.09 13.30 7.66
N LEU A 134 8.77 13.39 7.52
CA LEU A 134 8.01 14.64 7.68
C LEU A 134 7.66 14.94 9.14
N GLY A 135 8.02 14.07 10.09
CA GLY A 135 7.71 14.26 11.51
C GLY A 135 6.23 14.02 11.84
N ALA A 136 5.49 13.28 11.01
CA ALA A 136 4.07 13.03 11.24
C ALA A 136 3.85 12.08 12.43
N THR A 137 3.18 12.60 13.47
CA THR A 137 2.87 11.85 14.70
C THR A 137 1.44 11.33 14.75
N LEU A 138 0.53 11.92 13.97
CA LEU A 138 -0.90 11.57 13.98
C LEU A 138 -1.22 10.48 12.96
N ASP A 139 -1.99 9.48 13.39
CA ASP A 139 -2.45 8.37 12.53
C ASP A 139 -3.26 8.87 11.32
N VAL A 140 -4.04 9.95 11.47
CA VAL A 140 -4.78 10.52 10.34
C VAL A 140 -3.85 11.12 9.29
N THR A 141 -2.77 11.79 9.69
CA THR A 141 -1.76 12.33 8.76
C THR A 141 -1.06 11.20 8.01
N ARG A 142 -0.68 10.14 8.72
CA ARG A 142 -0.10 8.93 8.14
C ARG A 142 -1.03 8.24 7.13
N ALA A 143 -2.33 8.20 7.41
CA ALA A 143 -3.34 7.65 6.51
C ALA A 143 -3.47 8.48 5.22
N GLN A 144 -3.49 9.81 5.32
CA GLN A 144 -3.56 10.70 4.15
C GLN A 144 -2.29 10.61 3.28
N LEU A 145 -1.12 10.46 3.90
CA LEU A 145 0.13 10.25 3.17
C LEU A 145 0.13 8.89 2.44
N TYR A 146 -0.39 7.84 3.08
CA TYR A 146 -0.57 6.55 2.42
C TYR A 146 -1.48 6.66 1.19
N ASP A 147 -2.63 7.30 1.33
CA ASP A 147 -3.59 7.48 0.25
C ASP A 147 -3.02 8.30 -0.92
N THR A 148 -2.35 9.41 -0.59
CA THR A 148 -1.66 10.23 -1.60
C THR A 148 -0.60 9.42 -2.34
N THR A 149 0.19 8.60 -1.63
CA THR A 149 1.18 7.72 -2.25
C THR A 149 0.55 6.67 -3.17
N ILE A 150 -0.63 6.14 -2.84
CA ILE A 150 -1.36 5.20 -3.71
C ILE A 150 -1.79 5.91 -5.01
N GLN A 151 -2.39 7.09 -4.91
CA GLN A 151 -2.94 7.80 -6.08
C GLN A 151 -1.89 8.42 -6.98
N HIS A 152 -0.86 8.99 -6.37
CA HIS A 152 0.12 9.80 -7.08
C HIS A 152 1.45 9.08 -7.32
N GLY A 153 1.69 7.98 -6.62
CA GLY A 153 2.96 7.26 -6.67
C GLY A 153 4.14 8.03 -6.07
N GLU A 154 5.28 7.35 -5.96
CA GLU A 154 6.55 7.90 -5.46
C GLU A 154 7.53 8.26 -6.58
N GLY A 155 7.05 8.38 -7.82
CA GLY A 155 7.87 8.68 -8.99
C GLY A 155 8.44 10.10 -9.00
N THR A 156 9.00 10.50 -10.13
CA THR A 156 9.57 11.85 -10.33
C THR A 156 8.64 12.77 -11.11
N ASP A 157 7.47 12.30 -11.53
CA ASP A 157 6.50 13.09 -12.29
C ASP A 157 5.98 14.29 -11.48
N PRO A 158 5.53 15.37 -12.13
CA PRO A 158 5.08 16.59 -11.46
C PRO A 158 3.92 16.42 -10.47
N ASP A 159 3.21 15.30 -10.58
CA ASP A 159 2.08 14.94 -9.75
C ASP A 159 2.42 13.84 -8.73
N SER A 160 3.67 13.39 -8.63
CA SER A 160 4.08 12.42 -7.61
C SER A 160 4.04 13.01 -6.21
N VAL A 161 3.91 12.16 -5.18
CA VAL A 161 3.80 12.62 -3.78
C VAL A 161 4.98 13.52 -3.38
N GLY A 162 6.19 13.22 -3.86
CA GLY A 162 7.38 14.04 -3.60
C GLY A 162 7.32 15.41 -4.27
N ALA A 163 6.76 15.50 -5.48
CA ALA A 163 6.56 16.77 -6.18
C ALA A 163 5.44 17.60 -5.53
N LEU A 164 4.36 16.97 -5.09
CA LEU A 164 3.25 17.63 -4.36
C LEU A 164 3.74 18.24 -3.05
N ILE A 165 4.53 17.51 -2.25
CA ILE A 165 5.11 18.04 -1.00
C ILE A 165 6.02 19.26 -1.27
N LYS A 166 6.82 19.23 -2.34
CA LYS A 166 7.68 20.38 -2.69
C LYS A 166 6.85 21.63 -3.01
N LYS A 167 5.70 21.48 -3.65
CA LYS A 167 4.78 22.58 -3.97
C LYS A 167 4.17 23.23 -2.73
N THR A 168 4.02 22.50 -1.61
CA THR A 168 3.45 23.06 -0.36
C THR A 168 4.43 23.85 0.49
N SER A 169 5.73 23.72 0.21
CA SER A 169 6.81 24.38 0.96
C SER A 169 7.39 25.60 0.22
N ALA A 170 6.77 26.00 -0.89
CA ALA A 170 7.17 27.13 -1.73
C ALA A 170 6.47 28.43 -1.33
#